data_AF-A0A0H5SGQ0-F1
#
_entry.id   AF-A0A0H5SGQ0-F1
#
_cell.length_a   1.000
_cell.length_b   1.000
_cell.length_c   1.000
_cell.angle_alpha   90.00
_cell.angle_beta   90.00
_cell.angle_gamma   90.00
#
_symmetry.space_group_name_H-M   'P 1'
#
loop_
_entity.id
_entity.type
_entity.pdbx_description
1 polymer ?
#
loop_
_entity_poly.entity_id
_entity_poly.type
_entity_poly.pdbx_seq_one_letter_code
_entity_poly.pdbx_strand_id
1 'polypeptide(L)'
;MKLSEKIVELRKANGMTQEQLAELCNVSRQSISKWEADIALPEVDKLLILGKIFHVSMDVLLKDELTLGEVKEASSCGNSAVKAKKHEVYEGILIKESITDDSIIDLLNIHQIELWNTGGKPKYWTALFFTTDIKGFPEKISKVMISDPDKGGNWFVDFKEGNVKYIVFKDKILKYKIGNQAEKDYVCNECRKMGIPDEEMKWPE
;
A
#
# COMPACT_ATOMS: atom_id res chain seq x y z
N MET A 1 13.64 -18.91 7.70
CA MET A 1 13.18 -19.81 6.63
C MET A 1 13.17 -19.08 5.30
N LYS A 2 13.86 -19.62 4.28
CA LYS A 2 13.96 -19.04 2.94
C LYS A 2 12.73 -19.34 2.08
N LEU A 3 12.52 -18.57 1.02
CA LEU A 3 11.45 -18.81 0.04
C LEU A 3 11.46 -20.24 -0.53
N SER A 4 12.64 -20.76 -0.88
CA SER A 4 12.82 -22.12 -1.41
C SER A 4 12.27 -23.19 -0.46
N GLU A 5 12.58 -23.07 0.83
CA GLU A 5 12.10 -23.95 1.89
C GLU A 5 10.57 -23.84 2.05
N LYS A 6 10.03 -22.61 2.00
CA LYS A 6 8.59 -22.35 2.14
C LYS A 6 7.77 -22.96 1.02
N ILE A 7 8.28 -22.89 -0.21
CA ILE A 7 7.63 -23.52 -1.36
C ILE A 7 7.54 -25.05 -1.14
N VAL A 8 8.61 -25.67 -0.64
CA VAL A 8 8.62 -27.11 -0.31
C VAL A 8 7.59 -27.45 0.76
N GLU A 9 7.56 -26.69 1.86
CA GLU A 9 6.63 -26.94 2.96
C GLU A 9 5.18 -26.75 2.57
N LEU A 10 4.85 -25.64 1.92
CA LEU A 10 3.48 -25.34 1.48
C LEU A 10 3.00 -26.36 0.44
N ARG A 11 3.87 -26.78 -0.49
CA ARG A 11 3.54 -27.85 -1.45
C ARG A 11 3.22 -29.16 -0.74
N LYS A 12 4.05 -29.56 0.22
CA LYS A 12 3.85 -30.81 1.00
C LYS A 12 2.61 -30.72 1.89
N ALA A 13 2.36 -29.59 2.53
CA ALA A 13 1.18 -29.35 3.35
C ALA A 13 -0.11 -29.46 2.54
N ASN A 14 -0.07 -29.10 1.24
CA ASN A 14 -1.18 -29.26 0.30
C ASN A 14 -1.20 -30.64 -0.39
N GLY A 15 -0.32 -31.58 -0.02
CA GLY A 15 -0.28 -32.93 -0.59
C GLY A 15 0.08 -32.98 -2.07
N MET A 16 0.73 -31.95 -2.61
CA MET A 16 1.02 -31.83 -4.04
C MET A 16 2.39 -32.41 -4.40
N THR A 17 2.50 -33.00 -5.59
CA THR A 17 3.78 -33.32 -6.25
C THR A 17 4.38 -32.09 -6.93
N GLN A 18 5.67 -32.13 -7.27
CA GLN A 18 6.30 -31.03 -8.01
C GLN A 18 5.67 -30.85 -9.40
N GLU A 19 5.32 -31.94 -10.07
CA GLU A 19 4.57 -31.94 -11.32
C GLU A 19 3.22 -31.23 -11.20
N GLN A 20 2.43 -31.55 -10.18
CA GLN A 20 1.13 -30.90 -9.95
C GLN A 20 1.27 -29.40 -9.67
N LEU A 21 2.26 -29.00 -8.86
CA LEU A 21 2.51 -27.58 -8.62
C LEU A 21 2.97 -26.86 -9.90
N ALA A 22 3.75 -27.54 -10.74
CA ALA A 22 4.22 -27.00 -12.01
C ALA A 22 3.07 -26.74 -12.99
N GLU A 23 2.12 -27.67 -13.08
CA GLU A 23 0.89 -27.52 -13.86
C GLU A 23 0.07 -26.32 -13.37
N LEU A 24 -0.15 -26.20 -12.06
CA LEU A 24 -0.90 -25.07 -11.48
C LEU A 24 -0.20 -23.72 -11.70
N CYS A 25 1.13 -23.70 -11.68
CA CYS A 25 1.93 -22.50 -11.92
C CYS A 25 2.15 -22.21 -13.42
N ASN A 26 1.69 -23.09 -14.31
CA ASN A 26 1.97 -23.07 -15.75
C ASN A 26 3.48 -22.89 -16.04
N VAL A 27 4.29 -23.78 -15.47
CA VAL A 27 5.75 -23.84 -15.66
C VAL A 27 6.20 -25.30 -15.82
N SER A 28 7.46 -25.51 -16.21
CA SER A 28 8.02 -26.87 -16.22
C SER A 28 8.30 -27.35 -14.79
N ARG A 29 8.22 -28.67 -14.56
CA ARG A 29 8.63 -29.30 -13.30
C ARG A 29 10.07 -28.95 -12.89
N GLN A 30 10.96 -28.78 -13.88
CA GLN A 30 12.33 -28.32 -13.65
C GLN A 30 12.38 -26.92 -13.02
N SER A 31 11.43 -26.04 -13.33
CA SER A 31 11.33 -24.70 -12.74
C SER A 31 11.00 -24.80 -11.25
N ILE A 32 10.00 -25.60 -10.88
CA ILE A 32 9.66 -25.88 -9.48
C ILE A 32 10.87 -26.47 -8.73
N SER A 33 11.56 -27.44 -9.34
CA SER A 33 12.76 -28.04 -8.73
C SER A 33 13.88 -27.01 -8.49
N LYS A 34 14.05 -26.03 -9.38
CA LYS A 34 15.06 -24.96 -9.19
C LYS A 34 14.65 -23.97 -8.10
N TRP A 35 13.36 -23.67 -7.97
CA TRP A 35 12.83 -22.81 -6.91
C TRP A 35 12.97 -23.48 -5.54
N GLU A 36 12.62 -24.75 -5.42
CA GLU A 36 12.75 -25.52 -4.19
C GLU A 36 14.22 -25.75 -3.78
N ALA A 37 15.16 -25.71 -4.73
CA ALA A 37 16.59 -25.89 -4.49
C ALA A 37 17.37 -24.58 -4.30
N ASP A 38 16.70 -23.42 -4.24
CA ASP A 38 17.34 -22.10 -4.15
C ASP A 38 18.29 -21.78 -5.33
N ILE A 39 18.10 -22.44 -6.48
CA ILE A 39 18.91 -22.26 -7.70
C ILE A 39 18.37 -21.11 -8.56
N ALA A 40 17.06 -20.88 -8.54
CA ALA A 40 16.40 -19.80 -9.26
C ALA A 40 15.22 -19.28 -8.44
N LEU A 41 14.86 -18.02 -8.64
CA LEU A 41 13.68 -17.43 -8.01
C LEU A 41 12.47 -17.50 -8.96
N PRO A 42 11.24 -17.66 -8.43
CA PRO A 42 10.04 -17.49 -9.23
C PRO A 42 9.90 -16.04 -9.69
N GLU A 43 9.40 -15.85 -10.91
CA GLU A 43 9.03 -14.52 -11.42
C GLU A 43 7.84 -13.95 -10.63
N VAL A 44 7.65 -12.62 -10.70
CA VAL A 44 6.60 -11.91 -9.94
C VAL A 44 5.21 -12.52 -10.16
N ASP A 45 4.86 -12.81 -11.41
CA ASP A 45 3.58 -13.43 -11.75
C ASP A 45 3.41 -14.82 -11.12
N LYS A 46 4.51 -15.58 -11.00
CA LYS A 46 4.52 -16.91 -10.38
C LYS A 46 4.38 -16.82 -8.88
N LEU A 47 4.97 -15.82 -8.25
CA LEU A 47 4.79 -15.56 -6.82
C LEU A 47 3.32 -15.26 -6.48
N LEU A 48 2.63 -14.47 -7.31
CA LEU A 48 1.19 -14.21 -7.15
C LEU A 48 0.35 -15.48 -7.28
N ILE A 49 0.70 -16.37 -8.22
CA ILE A 49 0.03 -17.66 -8.39
C ILE A 49 0.28 -18.56 -7.17
N LEU A 50 1.52 -18.64 -6.68
CA LEU A 50 1.87 -19.41 -5.49
C LEU A 50 1.10 -18.93 -4.25
N GLY A 51 0.98 -17.61 -4.05
CA GLY A 51 0.17 -17.05 -2.97
C GLY A 51 -1.29 -17.48 -3.03
N LYS A 52 -1.88 -17.52 -4.24
CA LYS A 52 -3.25 -18.00 -4.45
C LYS A 52 -3.40 -19.51 -4.20
N ILE A 53 -2.46 -20.34 -4.69
CA ILE A 53 -2.49 -21.81 -4.53
C ILE A 53 -2.35 -22.19 -3.05
N PHE A 54 -1.43 -21.54 -2.35
CA PHE A 54 -1.12 -21.87 -0.96
C PHE A 54 -1.98 -21.11 0.05
N HIS A 55 -2.85 -20.21 -0.40
CA HIS A 55 -3.68 -19.35 0.44
C HIS A 55 -2.87 -18.52 1.46
N VAL A 56 -1.69 -18.04 1.04
CA VAL A 56 -0.79 -17.21 1.86
C VAL A 56 -0.55 -15.85 1.20
N SER A 57 -0.26 -14.83 2.00
CA SER A 57 0.13 -13.51 1.47
C SER A 57 1.56 -13.51 0.92
N MET A 58 1.84 -12.55 0.05
CA MET A 58 3.18 -12.34 -0.51
C MET A 58 4.23 -12.07 0.59
N ASP A 59 3.84 -11.38 1.67
CA ASP A 59 4.67 -11.20 2.85
C ASP A 59 5.13 -12.53 3.45
N VAL A 60 4.23 -13.50 3.58
CA VAL A 60 4.55 -14.82 4.15
C VAL A 60 5.50 -15.58 3.24
N LEU A 61 5.38 -15.46 1.91
CA LEU A 61 6.29 -16.10 0.97
C LEU A 61 7.69 -15.48 1.00
N LEU A 62 7.77 -14.14 1.00
CA LEU A 62 9.01 -13.41 0.74
C LEU A 62 9.78 -12.97 1.98
N LYS A 63 9.12 -12.79 3.13
CA LYS A 63 9.83 -12.39 4.35
C LYS A 63 10.55 -13.59 4.95
N ASP A 64 11.87 -13.62 4.89
CA ASP A 64 12.63 -14.60 5.66
C ASP A 64 12.18 -14.54 7.12
N GLU A 65 11.89 -15.69 7.74
CA GLU A 65 11.78 -15.76 9.19
C GLU A 65 13.16 -15.47 9.82
N LEU A 66 13.52 -14.20 9.84
CA LEU A 66 14.18 -13.53 10.96
C LEU A 66 13.09 -12.73 11.66
N THR A 67 12.05 -13.41 12.12
CA THR A 67 11.00 -12.80 12.93
C THR A 67 10.61 -13.77 14.02
N LEU A 68 10.97 -13.39 15.25
CA LEU A 68 10.03 -13.32 16.37
C LEU A 68 9.00 -14.43 16.37
N GLY A 69 9.33 -15.46 17.16
CA GLY A 69 8.61 -16.72 17.29
C GLY A 69 7.10 -16.60 17.37
N GLU A 70 6.49 -17.59 16.74
CA GLU A 70 5.09 -17.89 16.75
C GLU A 70 4.49 -17.95 18.16
N VAL A 71 3.28 -17.44 18.19
CA VAL A 71 2.22 -17.60 19.18
C VAL A 71 2.27 -18.95 19.91
N LYS A 72 2.49 -18.91 21.23
CA LYS A 72 1.80 -19.81 22.16
C LYS A 72 1.03 -18.95 23.15
N GLU A 73 -0.28 -19.01 23.07
CA GLU A 73 -1.15 -18.55 24.16
C GLU A 73 -0.89 -19.39 25.43
N ALA A 74 -1.11 -18.71 26.56
CA ALA A 74 -1.21 -19.20 27.93
C ALA A 74 0.06 -19.75 28.61
N SER A 75 0.81 -18.86 29.29
CA SER A 75 0.72 -18.75 30.76
C SER A 75 1.67 -17.68 31.32
N SER A 76 1.08 -16.73 32.03
CA SER A 76 1.56 -16.14 33.29
C SER A 76 3.01 -15.62 33.41
N CYS A 77 3.07 -14.31 33.69
CA CYS A 77 4.13 -13.54 34.37
C CYS A 77 5.22 -12.89 33.52
N GLY A 78 5.07 -11.57 33.30
CA GLY A 78 6.14 -10.66 32.88
C GLY A 78 5.60 -9.29 32.46
N ASN A 79 5.46 -8.37 33.41
CA ASN A 79 4.99 -6.99 33.16
C ASN A 79 6.04 -6.20 32.38
N SER A 80 5.98 -6.22 31.05
CA SER A 80 6.45 -5.14 30.16
C SER A 80 5.94 -5.37 28.74
N ALA A 81 4.63 -5.21 28.57
CA ALA A 81 3.98 -5.23 27.27
C ALA A 81 4.25 -3.90 26.54
N VAL A 82 5.33 -3.83 25.75
CA VAL A 82 5.35 -2.90 24.61
C VAL A 82 4.43 -3.52 23.57
N LYS A 83 3.15 -3.15 23.61
CA LYS A 83 2.18 -3.45 22.56
C LYS A 83 2.80 -3.07 21.21
N ALA A 84 3.13 -4.06 20.38
CA ALA A 84 3.44 -3.82 18.98
C ALA A 84 2.18 -3.23 18.33
N LYS A 85 2.09 -1.90 18.29
CA LYS A 85 1.05 -1.20 17.56
C LYS A 85 1.18 -1.65 16.10
N LYS A 86 0.10 -2.21 15.56
CA LYS A 86 -0.15 -2.32 14.12
C LYS A 86 0.20 -0.95 13.53
N HIS A 87 1.34 -0.82 12.86
CA HIS A 87 1.75 0.48 12.32
C HIS A 87 0.76 0.81 11.22
N GLU A 88 0.11 1.96 11.38
CA GLU A 88 -0.79 2.57 10.42
C GLU A 88 0.03 2.99 9.21
N VAL A 89 -0.02 2.20 8.13
CA VAL A 89 0.65 2.53 6.88
C VAL A 89 -0.34 3.30 6.01
N TYR A 90 0.02 4.53 5.68
CA TYR A 90 -0.66 5.34 4.69
C TYR A 90 -0.17 4.95 3.29
N GLU A 91 -1.08 4.86 2.34
CA GLU A 91 -0.79 4.59 0.93
C GLU A 91 -1.62 5.53 0.04
N GLY A 92 -0.98 6.23 -0.91
CA GLY A 92 -1.71 7.14 -1.79
C GLY A 92 -0.86 7.78 -2.89
N ILE A 93 -1.40 8.85 -3.46
CA ILE A 93 -0.81 9.57 -4.59
C ILE A 93 -0.66 11.04 -4.20
N LEU A 94 0.56 11.56 -4.31
CA LEU A 94 0.88 12.97 -4.10
C LEU A 94 1.30 13.60 -5.41
N ILE A 95 0.68 14.73 -5.77
CA ILE A 95 1.18 15.57 -6.86
C ILE A 95 2.30 16.45 -6.30
N LYS A 96 3.53 16.32 -6.81
CA LYS A 96 4.67 17.10 -6.30
C LYS A 96 4.42 18.60 -6.38
N GLU A 97 3.78 19.07 -7.44
CA GLU A 97 3.50 20.49 -7.65
C GLU A 97 2.40 21.05 -6.73
N SER A 98 1.74 20.19 -5.92
CA SER A 98 0.66 20.57 -5.03
C SER A 98 1.12 20.93 -3.60
N ILE A 99 2.43 20.86 -3.33
CA ILE A 99 3.03 21.15 -2.02
C ILE A 99 3.96 22.37 -2.07
N THR A 100 4.09 23.06 -0.93
CA THR A 100 4.97 24.22 -0.76
C THR A 100 6.37 23.86 -0.26
N ASP A 101 6.51 22.70 0.39
CA ASP A 101 7.75 22.27 1.05
C ASP A 101 8.04 20.80 0.69
N ASP A 102 9.03 20.61 -0.19
CA ASP A 102 9.45 19.30 -0.70
C ASP A 102 10.07 18.42 0.40
N SER A 103 10.45 18.94 1.57
CA SER A 103 11.02 18.12 2.66
C SER A 103 10.03 17.08 3.21
N ILE A 104 8.73 17.25 2.95
CA ILE A 104 7.73 16.23 3.26
C ILE A 104 7.96 14.93 2.48
N ILE A 105 8.59 15.01 1.30
CA ILE A 105 8.87 13.85 0.43
C ILE A 105 9.89 12.92 1.09
N ASP A 106 10.81 13.44 1.91
CA ASP A 106 11.79 12.65 2.65
C ASP A 106 11.13 11.72 3.70
N LEU A 107 9.86 11.97 4.04
CA LEU A 107 9.06 11.14 4.93
C LEU A 107 8.28 10.03 4.20
N LEU A 108 8.43 9.94 2.89
CA LEU A 108 7.66 9.06 2.02
C LEU A 108 8.54 7.98 1.39
N ASN A 109 8.05 6.74 1.38
CA ASN A 109 8.60 5.67 0.57
C ASN A 109 7.95 5.74 -0.82
N ILE A 110 8.62 6.41 -1.76
CA ILE A 110 8.16 6.51 -3.15
C ILE A 110 8.48 5.21 -3.89
N HIS A 111 7.45 4.52 -4.38
CA HIS A 111 7.61 3.25 -5.11
C HIS A 111 7.23 3.36 -6.59
N GLN A 112 6.56 4.43 -7.01
CA GLN A 112 6.24 4.70 -8.41
C GLN A 112 6.13 6.21 -8.67
N ILE A 113 6.57 6.64 -9.84
CA ILE A 113 6.52 8.04 -10.31
C ILE A 113 5.92 8.06 -11.70
N GLU A 114 4.93 8.92 -11.91
CA GLU A 114 4.28 9.13 -13.21
C GLU A 114 4.24 10.62 -13.59
N LEU A 115 4.21 10.89 -14.89
CA LEU A 115 3.98 12.21 -15.44
C LEU A 115 2.58 12.27 -16.07
N TRP A 116 1.68 13.01 -15.45
CA TRP A 116 0.31 13.17 -15.92
C TRP A 116 0.19 14.41 -16.79
N ASN A 117 -0.23 14.25 -18.04
CA ASN A 117 -0.46 15.38 -18.96
C ASN A 117 -1.81 16.03 -18.64
N THR A 118 -1.76 17.28 -18.21
CA THR A 118 -2.94 18.03 -17.75
C THR A 118 -3.52 18.90 -18.86
N GLY A 119 -2.82 19.04 -19.99
CA GLY A 119 -3.16 19.99 -21.05
C GLY A 119 -3.10 21.47 -20.63
N GLY A 120 -2.70 21.76 -19.39
CA GLY A 120 -2.75 23.08 -18.76
C GLY A 120 -1.37 23.68 -18.45
N LYS A 121 -1.32 24.56 -17.45
CA LYS A 121 -0.07 25.12 -16.87
C LYS A 121 0.00 24.75 -15.37
N PRO A 122 0.98 23.94 -14.93
CA PRO A 122 2.01 23.27 -15.73
C PRO A 122 1.41 22.16 -16.62
N LYS A 123 2.07 21.88 -17.76
CA LYS A 123 1.62 20.89 -18.76
C LYS A 123 1.64 19.45 -18.22
N TYR A 124 2.49 19.20 -17.24
CA TYR A 124 2.62 17.91 -16.59
C TYR A 124 2.58 18.08 -15.09
N TRP A 125 1.95 17.11 -14.42
CA TRP A 125 2.06 16.90 -12.98
C TRP A 125 2.89 15.68 -12.69
N THR A 126 3.71 15.75 -11.66
CA THR A 126 4.52 14.64 -11.17
C THR A 126 3.73 13.91 -10.09
N ALA A 127 3.11 12.79 -10.45
CA ALA A 127 2.39 11.95 -9.52
C ALA A 127 3.36 10.98 -8.82
N LEU A 128 3.43 11.08 -7.49
CA LEU A 128 4.27 10.27 -6.62
C LEU A 128 3.38 9.28 -5.87
N PHE A 129 3.54 8.00 -6.15
CA PHE A 129 2.87 6.93 -5.42
C PHE A 129 3.74 6.56 -4.23
N PHE A 130 3.14 6.64 -3.04
CA PHE A 130 3.88 6.57 -1.79
C PHE A 130 3.25 5.66 -0.76
N THR A 131 4.10 5.18 0.14
CA THR A 131 3.70 4.67 1.46
C THR A 131 4.43 5.41 2.58
N THR A 132 3.83 5.51 3.76
CA THR A 132 4.49 6.07 4.96
C THR A 132 3.85 5.54 6.24
N ASP A 133 4.67 5.32 7.27
CA ASP A 133 4.25 4.89 8.62
C ASP A 133 4.37 6.04 9.65
N ILE A 134 4.57 7.26 9.16
CA ILE A 134 4.74 8.44 10.00
C ILE A 134 3.43 8.77 10.73
N LYS A 135 3.51 8.79 12.05
CA LYS A 135 2.39 9.21 12.91
C LYS A 135 2.03 10.67 12.66
N GLY A 136 0.73 10.93 12.58
CA GLY A 136 0.20 12.26 12.30
C GLY A 136 0.58 12.77 10.90
N PHE A 137 0.76 11.85 9.95
CA PHE A 137 1.01 12.21 8.56
C PHE A 137 -0.09 13.11 7.97
N PRO A 138 -1.40 12.86 8.20
CA PRO A 138 -2.46 13.75 7.72
C PRO A 138 -2.26 15.22 8.15
N GLU A 139 -1.87 15.46 9.41
CA GLU A 139 -1.63 16.80 9.93
C GLU A 139 -0.34 17.42 9.39
N LYS A 140 0.68 16.60 9.11
CA LYS A 140 1.93 17.07 8.51
C LYS A 140 1.73 17.48 7.05
N ILE A 141 1.12 16.62 6.25
CA ILE A 141 0.90 16.88 4.82
C ILE A 141 -0.08 18.05 4.63
N SER A 142 -1.10 18.19 5.49
CA SER A 142 -2.04 19.32 5.46
C SER A 142 -1.35 20.69 5.56
N LYS A 143 -0.24 20.81 6.30
CA LYS A 143 0.48 22.08 6.47
C LYS A 143 1.24 22.53 5.23
N VAL A 144 1.60 21.58 4.36
CA VAL A 144 2.41 21.83 3.17
C VAL A 144 1.59 21.86 1.89
N MET A 145 0.29 21.54 1.94
CA MET A 145 -0.59 21.64 0.76
C MET A 145 -0.75 23.11 0.31
N ILE A 146 -0.80 23.31 -1.00
CA ILE A 146 -1.09 24.60 -1.61
C ILE A 146 -2.60 24.89 -1.53
N SER A 147 -2.94 26.08 -1.04
CA SER A 147 -4.25 26.70 -1.20
C SER A 147 -3.99 28.11 -1.70
N ASP A 148 -3.91 28.23 -3.03
CA ASP A 148 -3.60 29.48 -3.72
C ASP A 148 -4.33 29.48 -5.06
N PRO A 149 -5.31 30.38 -5.27
CA PRO A 149 -6.03 30.52 -6.53
C PRO A 149 -5.10 30.71 -7.74
N ASP A 150 -3.96 31.39 -7.56
CA ASP A 150 -3.01 31.68 -8.64
C ASP A 150 -2.13 30.46 -8.99
N LYS A 151 -2.12 29.42 -8.15
CA LYS A 151 -1.38 28.16 -8.34
C LYS A 151 -2.28 26.96 -8.60
N GLY A 152 -3.46 27.17 -9.19
CA GLY A 152 -4.37 26.07 -9.53
C GLY A 152 -5.41 25.74 -8.45
N GLY A 153 -5.58 26.61 -7.44
CA GLY A 153 -6.69 26.53 -6.50
C GLY A 153 -6.38 25.75 -5.22
N ASN A 154 -7.40 25.06 -4.72
CA ASN A 154 -7.33 24.26 -3.50
C ASN A 154 -6.84 22.85 -3.82
N TRP A 155 -5.54 22.64 -3.66
CA TRP A 155 -4.99 21.32 -3.85
C TRP A 155 -5.33 20.38 -2.70
N PHE A 156 -5.44 19.10 -3.03
CA PHE A 156 -5.56 18.03 -2.07
C PHE A 156 -4.64 16.86 -2.41
N VAL A 157 -4.43 16.02 -1.41
CA VAL A 157 -3.81 14.70 -1.55
C VAL A 157 -4.81 13.67 -1.06
N ASP A 158 -4.92 12.55 -1.78
CA ASP A 158 -5.74 11.42 -1.37
C ASP A 158 -4.89 10.20 -1.04
N PHE A 159 -5.20 9.57 0.08
CA PHE A 159 -4.53 8.35 0.53
C PHE A 159 -5.46 7.54 1.44
N LYS A 160 -5.06 6.32 1.79
CA LYS A 160 -5.81 5.43 2.68
C LYS A 160 -4.92 4.85 3.78
N GLU A 161 -5.57 4.46 4.86
CA GLU A 161 -5.00 3.72 5.99
C GLU A 161 -5.99 2.60 6.33
N GLY A 162 -5.66 1.37 5.93
CA GLY A 162 -6.61 0.26 5.99
C GLY A 162 -7.91 0.59 5.24
N ASN A 163 -9.03 0.68 5.97
CA ASN A 163 -10.36 0.95 5.41
C ASN A 163 -10.80 2.42 5.58
N VAL A 164 -9.88 3.34 5.86
CA VAL A 164 -10.18 4.76 5.98
C VAL A 164 -9.50 5.50 4.83
N LYS A 165 -10.28 6.24 4.04
CA LYS A 165 -9.78 7.15 3.01
C LYS A 165 -9.64 8.54 3.60
N TYR A 166 -8.54 9.22 3.29
CA TYR A 166 -8.22 10.58 3.70
C TYR A 166 -8.12 11.46 2.46
N ILE A 167 -8.76 12.63 2.53
CA ILE A 167 -8.68 13.70 1.55
C ILE A 167 -8.19 14.93 2.30
N VAL A 168 -6.94 15.31 2.05
CA VAL A 168 -6.25 16.32 2.85
C VAL A 168 -5.97 17.55 2.01
N PHE A 169 -6.52 18.67 2.45
CA PHE A 169 -6.30 20.01 1.93
C PHE A 169 -5.37 20.80 2.86
N LYS A 170 -5.04 22.03 2.48
CA LYS A 170 -4.41 22.97 3.39
C LYS A 170 -5.31 23.25 4.60
N ASP A 171 -4.79 22.96 5.79
CA ASP A 171 -5.46 23.17 7.09
C ASP A 171 -6.83 22.48 7.26
N LYS A 172 -7.17 21.51 6.40
CA LYS A 172 -8.43 20.75 6.48
C LYS A 172 -8.24 19.29 6.07
N ILE A 173 -8.69 18.39 6.93
CA ILE A 173 -8.60 16.93 6.74
C ILE A 173 -10.01 16.38 6.71
N LEU A 174 -10.38 15.74 5.61
CA LEU A 174 -11.62 14.97 5.48
C LEU A 174 -11.27 13.48 5.43
N LYS A 175 -12.14 12.65 5.99
CA LYS A 175 -11.99 11.20 5.93
C LYS A 175 -13.32 10.49 5.96
N TYR A 176 -13.36 9.32 5.35
CA TYR A 176 -14.52 8.43 5.36
C TYR A 176 -14.06 6.97 5.40
N LYS A 177 -14.92 6.09 5.92
CA LYS A 177 -14.70 4.65 5.88
C LYS A 177 -15.07 4.12 4.49
N ILE A 178 -14.17 3.37 3.87
CA ILE A 178 -14.40 2.71 2.58
C ILE A 178 -15.61 1.77 2.71
N GLY A 179 -16.55 1.87 1.76
CA GLY A 179 -17.85 1.19 1.79
C GLY A 179 -18.95 1.91 2.58
N ASN A 180 -18.66 3.03 3.26
CA ASN A 180 -19.68 3.88 3.88
C ASN A 180 -20.10 5.02 2.93
N GLN A 181 -21.18 4.80 2.18
CA GLN A 181 -21.66 5.77 1.19
C GLN A 181 -22.07 7.12 1.81
N ALA A 182 -22.68 7.13 2.99
CA ALA A 182 -23.13 8.37 3.62
C ALA A 182 -21.96 9.29 4.02
N GLU A 183 -20.88 8.70 4.56
CA GLU A 183 -19.66 9.45 4.87
C GLU A 183 -18.96 9.93 3.59
N LYS A 184 -18.90 9.09 2.55
CA LYS A 184 -18.35 9.45 1.25
C LYS A 184 -19.11 10.63 0.62
N ASP A 185 -20.44 10.59 0.65
CA ASP A 185 -21.29 11.67 0.13
C ASP A 185 -21.08 12.98 0.89
N TYR A 186 -20.91 12.91 2.22
CA TYR A 186 -20.56 14.07 3.03
C TYR A 186 -19.21 14.65 2.63
N VAL A 187 -18.18 13.82 2.47
CA VAL A 187 -16.84 14.25 2.05
C VAL A 187 -16.89 14.88 0.66
N CYS A 188 -17.56 14.26 -0.31
CA CYS A 188 -17.74 14.83 -1.64
C CYS A 188 -18.45 16.17 -1.60
N ASN A 189 -19.50 16.32 -0.78
CA ASN A 189 -20.19 17.60 -0.61
C ASN A 189 -19.27 18.69 -0.01
N GLU A 190 -18.41 18.34 0.93
CA GLU A 190 -17.41 19.27 1.47
C GLU A 190 -16.35 19.66 0.42
N CYS A 191 -15.90 18.72 -0.40
CA CYS A 191 -14.99 18.99 -1.52
C CYS A 191 -15.62 19.92 -2.57
N ARG A 192 -16.91 19.74 -2.90
CA ARG A 192 -17.64 20.64 -3.81
C ARG A 192 -17.67 22.08 -3.30
N LYS A 193 -17.89 22.28 -2.00
CA LYS A 193 -17.84 23.62 -1.37
C LYS A 193 -16.46 24.26 -1.46
N MET A 194 -15.41 23.45 -1.61
CA MET A 194 -14.03 23.91 -1.78
C MET A 194 -13.62 24.10 -3.25
N GLY A 195 -14.54 23.88 -4.20
CA GLY A 195 -14.32 24.09 -5.63
C GLY A 195 -13.80 22.87 -6.38
N ILE A 196 -13.82 21.67 -5.79
CA ILE A 196 -13.33 20.45 -6.45
C ILE A 196 -14.40 19.86 -7.37
N PRO A 197 -14.09 19.58 -8.65
CA PRO A 197 -15.03 19.00 -9.60
C PRO A 197 -15.26 17.50 -9.35
N ASP A 198 -16.45 17.01 -9.70
CA ASP A 198 -16.82 15.59 -9.51
C ASP A 198 -15.90 14.60 -10.25
N GLU A 199 -15.25 15.05 -11.32
CA GLU A 199 -14.29 14.23 -12.08
C GLU A 199 -13.04 13.88 -11.26
N GLU A 200 -12.62 14.77 -10.37
CA GLU A 200 -11.47 14.59 -9.47
C GLU A 200 -11.81 13.79 -8.20
N MET A 201 -13.10 13.51 -7.98
CA MET A 201 -13.61 12.77 -6.83
C MET A 201 -13.95 11.30 -7.15
N LYS A 202 -13.49 10.80 -8.31
CA LYS A 202 -13.63 9.39 -8.72
C LYS A 202 -12.56 8.51 -8.07
N TRP A 203 -12.53 8.46 -6.74
CA TRP A 203 -11.55 7.68 -6.01
C TRP A 203 -11.87 6.18 -6.04
N PRO A 204 -10.91 5.31 -6.37
CA PRO A 204 -11.08 3.87 -6.23
C PRO A 204 -11.27 3.50 -4.76
N GLU A 205 -12.23 2.60 -4.50
CA GLU A 205 -12.52 2.03 -3.18
C GLU A 205 -11.65 0.81 -2.89
#